data_AF-A0A1C7NGT9-F1
#
_entry.id   AF-A0A1C7NGT9-F1
#
_cell.length_a   1.000
_cell.length_b   1.000
_cell.length_c   1.000
_cell.angle_alpha   90.00
_cell.angle_beta   90.00
_cell.angle_gamma   90.00
#
_symmetry.space_group_name_H-M   'P 1'
#
loop_
_entity.id
_entity.type
_entity.pdbx_description
1 polymer ?
#
loop_
_entity_poly.entity_id
_entity_poly.type
_entity_poly.pdbx_seq_one_letter_code
_entity_poly.pdbx_strand_id
1 'polypeptide(L)'
;MSSAEAWEYPEHKQFERVPTLDQVDPSDRKAIYAARNQKIRDDWVKAMEARIIKEKLDECYRTEGVNHYQSCRHLADLYFDALKNNKVTGFRKSA
;
A
#
# COMPACT_ATOMS: atom_id res chain seq x y z
N MET A 1 21.83 -19.07 27.30
CA MET A 1 20.77 -18.89 28.31
C MET A 1 19.94 -17.70 27.91
N SER A 2 18.62 -17.86 27.99
CA SER A 2 17.57 -16.85 27.75
C SER A 2 17.41 -16.42 26.29
N SER A 3 16.23 -16.45 25.67
CA SER A 3 14.88 -16.60 26.22
C SER A 3 14.02 -17.28 25.16
N ALA A 4 13.04 -18.08 25.58
CA ALA A 4 11.86 -18.28 24.76
C ALA A 4 11.30 -16.89 24.48
N GLU A 5 11.36 -16.43 23.23
CA GLU A 5 10.71 -15.19 22.82
C GLU A 5 9.23 -15.32 23.16
N ALA A 6 8.76 -14.43 24.02
CA ALA A 6 7.34 -14.21 24.21
C ALA A 6 6.74 -14.00 22.81
N TRP A 7 5.63 -14.66 22.52
CA TRP A 7 4.84 -14.45 21.31
C TRP A 7 4.14 -13.08 21.36
N GLU A 8 4.87 -12.04 21.74
CA GLU A 8 4.41 -10.67 21.78
C GLU A 8 4.24 -10.18 20.34
N TYR A 9 3.09 -9.57 20.07
CA TYR A 9 2.78 -9.11 18.72
C TYR A 9 3.81 -8.04 18.33
N PRO A 10 4.54 -8.19 17.21
CA PRO A 10 5.55 -7.23 16.84
C PRO A 10 4.95 -5.83 16.68
N GLU A 11 5.64 -4.82 17.21
CA GLU A 11 5.23 -3.44 17.02
C GLU A 11 5.26 -3.03 15.55
N HIS A 12 4.46 -2.01 15.20
CA HIS A 12 4.43 -1.50 13.84
C HIS A 12 5.76 -0.83 13.47
N LYS A 13 6.48 -1.45 12.53
CA LYS A 13 7.79 -0.96 12.07
C LYS A 13 7.67 0.33 11.28
N GLN A 14 8.29 1.41 11.78
CA GLN A 14 8.41 2.67 11.07
C GLN A 14 9.66 2.68 10.17
N PHE A 15 9.51 3.23 8.96
CA PHE A 15 10.61 3.38 8.00
C PHE A 15 10.85 4.86 7.72
N GLU A 16 12.10 5.29 7.76
CA GLU A 16 12.49 6.65 7.38
C GLU A 16 12.21 6.91 5.89
N ARG A 17 11.88 8.16 5.57
CA ARG A 17 11.74 8.63 4.19
C ARG A 17 13.11 8.93 3.62
N VAL A 18 13.44 8.25 2.52
CA VAL A 18 14.61 8.50 1.68
C VAL A 18 14.20 9.22 0.39
N PRO A 19 15.14 9.89 -0.29
CA PRO A 19 14.90 10.52 -1.59
C PRO A 19 14.38 9.52 -2.63
N THR A 20 13.64 10.02 -3.62
CA THR A 20 13.16 9.20 -4.74
C THR A 20 14.30 8.82 -5.68
N LEU A 21 14.07 7.80 -6.52
CA LEU A 21 15.08 7.32 -7.48
C LEU A 21 15.64 8.42 -8.41
N ASP A 22 14.84 9.44 -8.72
CA ASP A 22 15.22 10.55 -9.61
C ASP A 22 16.15 11.58 -8.93
N GLN A 23 16.17 11.60 -7.59
CA GLN A 23 16.92 12.57 -6.79
C GLN A 23 18.25 12.01 -6.27
N VAL A 24 18.50 10.71 -6.44
CA VAL A 24 19.69 10.02 -5.92
C VAL A 24 20.82 10.07 -6.94
N ASP A 25 22.05 10.30 -6.46
CA ASP A 25 23.26 10.19 -7.28
C ASP A 25 23.43 8.74 -7.79
N PRO A 26 23.54 8.53 -9.13
CA PRO A 26 23.74 7.21 -9.71
C PRO A 26 24.99 6.45 -9.24
N SER A 27 25.99 7.16 -8.70
CA SER A 27 27.23 6.57 -8.19
C SER A 27 27.06 5.93 -6.80
N ASP A 28 26.11 6.40 -5.99
CA ASP A 28 25.85 5.87 -4.65
C ASP A 28 24.89 4.67 -4.70
N ARG A 29 25.49 3.47 -4.72
CA ARG A 29 24.75 2.20 -4.72
C ARG A 29 23.87 2.02 -3.48
N LYS A 30 24.25 2.56 -2.32
CA LYS A 30 23.50 2.39 -1.06
C LYS A 30 22.24 3.24 -1.09
N ALA A 31 22.35 4.49 -1.53
CA ALA A 31 21.21 5.38 -1.70
C ALA A 31 20.22 4.84 -2.74
N ILE A 32 20.71 4.32 -3.88
CA ILE A 32 19.85 3.71 -4.91
C ILE A 32 19.09 2.50 -4.33
N TYR A 33 19.77 1.63 -3.57
CA TYR A 33 19.11 0.47 -2.96
C TYR A 33 18.02 0.88 -1.96
N ALA A 34 18.28 1.90 -1.15
CA ALA A 34 17.30 2.43 -0.21
C ALA A 34 16.06 3.00 -0.95
N ALA A 35 16.27 3.78 -2.01
CA ALA A 35 15.20 4.37 -2.82
C ALA A 35 14.34 3.30 -3.52
N ARG A 36 14.96 2.23 -4.06
CA ARG A 36 14.25 1.08 -4.63
C ARG A 36 13.35 0.40 -3.60
N ASN A 37 13.89 0.16 -2.41
CA ASN A 37 13.13 -0.48 -1.34
C ASN A 37 11.98 0.40 -0.85
N GLN A 38 12.17 1.72 -0.76
CA GLN A 38 11.08 2.63 -0.42
C GLN A 38 9.96 2.58 -1.46
N LYS A 39 10.29 2.68 -2.75
CA LYS A 39 9.29 2.59 -3.81
C LYS A 39 8.48 1.30 -3.74
N ILE A 40 9.13 0.15 -3.50
CA ILE A 40 8.43 -1.13 -3.37
C ILE A 40 7.49 -1.12 -2.15
N ARG A 41 7.94 -0.62 -1.00
CA ARG A 41 7.09 -0.51 0.20
C ARG A 41 5.87 0.38 -0.07
N ASP A 42 6.07 1.54 -0.67
CA ASP A 42 4.98 2.47 -0.99
C ASP A 42 3.97 1.86 -2.00
N ASP A 43 4.46 1.15 -3.01
CA ASP A 43 3.61 0.42 -3.97
C ASP A 43 2.74 -0.64 -3.25
N TRP A 44 3.30 -1.37 -2.27
CA TRP A 44 2.56 -2.31 -1.45
C TRP A 44 1.53 -1.64 -0.52
N VAL A 45 1.88 -0.51 0.08
CA VAL A 45 0.94 0.27 0.91
C VAL A 45 -0.28 0.67 0.08
N LYS A 46 -0.08 1.21 -1.14
CA LYS A 46 -1.18 1.54 -2.06
C LYS A 46 -2.05 0.33 -2.42
N ALA A 47 -1.44 -0.83 -2.65
CA ALA A 47 -2.19 -2.06 -2.90
C ALA A 47 -3.04 -2.48 -1.69
N MET A 48 -2.51 -2.31 -0.47
CA MET A 48 -3.25 -2.57 0.77
C MET A 48 -4.37 -1.56 1.01
N GLU A 49 -4.18 -0.28 0.64
CA GLU A 49 -5.26 0.72 0.65
C GLU A 49 -6.40 0.33 -0.29
N ALA A 50 -6.09 -0.13 -1.51
CA ALA A 50 -7.11 -0.60 -2.45
C ALA A 50 -7.88 -1.81 -1.89
N ARG A 51 -7.19 -2.69 -1.15
CA ARG A 51 -7.82 -3.82 -0.45
C ARG A 51 -8.78 -3.35 0.65
N ILE A 52 -8.41 -2.35 1.46
CA ILE A 52 -9.30 -1.79 2.49
C ILE A 52 -10.56 -1.19 1.85
N ILE A 53 -10.43 -0.48 0.73
CA ILE A 53 -11.58 0.07 0.00
C ILE A 53 -12.50 -1.06 -0.46
N LYS A 54 -11.94 -2.15 -0.99
CA LYS A 54 -12.71 -3.34 -1.39
C LYS A 54 -13.45 -3.97 -0.21
N GLU A 55 -12.79 -4.13 0.93
CA GLU A 55 -13.40 -4.72 2.13
C GLU A 55 -14.59 -3.88 2.63
N LYS A 56 -14.45 -2.54 2.63
CA LYS A 56 -15.55 -1.62 2.95
C LYS A 56 -16.68 -1.65 1.92
N LEU A 57 -16.35 -1.79 0.64
CA LEU A 57 -17.35 -1.94 -0.43
C LEU A 57 -18.15 -3.23 -0.25
N ASP A 58 -17.46 -4.35 0.02
CA ASP A 58 -18.09 -5.65 0.28
C ASP A 58 -19.00 -5.60 1.52
N GLU A 59 -18.57 -4.89 2.58
CA GLU A 59 -19.39 -4.64 3.77
C GLU A 59 -20.63 -3.81 3.46
N CYS A 60 -20.49 -2.73 2.68
CA CYS A 60 -21.61 -1.89 2.25
C CYS A 60 -22.63 -2.69 1.43
N TYR A 61 -22.16 -3.56 0.53
CA TYR A 61 -23.03 -4.40 -0.29
C TYR A 61 -23.80 -5.42 0.55
N ARG A 62 -23.18 -5.96 1.60
CA ARG A 62 -23.83 -6.90 2.54
C ARG A 62 -24.87 -6.22 3.42
N THR A 63 -24.66 -4.97 3.79
CA THR A 63 -25.54 -4.22 4.72
C THR A 63 -26.74 -3.61 4.01
N GLU A 64 -26.52 -2.94 2.87
CA GLU A 64 -27.57 -2.23 2.13
C GLU A 64 -28.45 -3.14 1.26
N GLY A 65 -27.97 -4.34 0.94
CA GLY A 65 -28.69 -5.29 0.09
C GLY A 65 -29.09 -4.64 -1.23
N VAL A 66 -30.38 -4.58 -1.54
CA VAL A 66 -30.91 -4.05 -2.83
C VAL A 66 -30.58 -2.57 -3.05
N ASN A 67 -30.34 -1.78 -1.99
CA ASN A 67 -30.08 -0.34 -2.07
C ASN A 67 -28.62 0.02 -2.40
N HIS A 68 -27.74 -0.98 -2.58
CA HIS A 68 -26.31 -0.77 -2.76
C HIS A 68 -25.96 0.17 -3.93
N TYR A 69 -26.82 0.26 -4.97
CA TYR A 69 -26.60 1.13 -6.13
C TYR A 69 -26.57 2.63 -5.78
N GLN A 70 -27.30 3.06 -4.76
CA GLN A 70 -27.34 4.46 -4.34
C GLN A 70 -26.38 4.70 -3.18
N SER A 71 -26.47 3.87 -2.13
CA SER A 71 -25.70 4.06 -0.89
C SER A 71 -24.20 3.81 -1.08
N CYS A 72 -23.81 2.78 -1.84
CA CYS A 72 -22.42 2.33 -1.94
C CYS A 72 -21.66 2.85 -3.18
N ARG A 73 -22.30 3.71 -3.99
CA ARG A 73 -21.71 4.19 -5.26
C ARG A 73 -20.35 4.85 -5.09
N HIS A 74 -20.21 5.69 -4.06
CA HIS A 74 -18.96 6.39 -3.78
C HIS A 74 -17.80 5.42 -3.47
N LEU A 75 -18.06 4.31 -2.77
CA LEU A 75 -17.06 3.27 -2.51
C LEU A 75 -16.68 2.51 -3.78
N ALA A 76 -17.66 2.27 -4.67
CA ALA A 76 -17.40 1.64 -5.96
C ALA A 76 -16.52 2.54 -6.84
N ASP A 77 -16.83 3.84 -6.93
CA ASP A 77 -16.05 4.81 -7.69
C ASP A 77 -14.61 4.91 -7.15
N LEU A 78 -14.45 5.01 -5.82
CA LEU A 78 -13.14 4.99 -5.16
C LEU A 78 -12.37 3.69 -5.45
N TYR A 79 -13.06 2.54 -5.45
CA TYR A 79 -12.43 1.26 -5.76
C TYR A 79 -11.95 1.21 -7.21
N PHE A 80 -12.76 1.69 -8.16
CA PHE A 80 -12.36 1.75 -9.57
C PHE A 80 -11.16 2.67 -9.80
N ASP A 81 -11.09 3.79 -9.10
CA ASP A 81 -9.95 4.69 -9.18
C ASP A 81 -8.70 4.09 -8.52
N ALA A 82 -8.87 3.42 -7.37
CA ALA A 82 -7.79 2.68 -6.73
C ALA A 82 -7.24 1.56 -7.65
N LEU A 83 -8.10 0.83 -8.36
CA LEU A 83 -7.66 -0.21 -9.31
C LEU A 83 -6.82 0.34 -10.45
N LYS A 84 -7.05 1.58 -10.88
CA LYS A 84 -6.24 2.24 -11.93
C LYS A 84 -4.89 2.69 -11.39
N ASN A 85 -4.89 3.33 -10.22
CA ASN A 85 -3.75 4.09 -9.70
C ASN A 85 -2.85 3.29 -8.73
N ASN A 86 -3.41 2.35 -7.96
CA ASN A 86 -2.72 1.68 -6.85
C ASN A 86 -2.11 0.33 -7.26
N LYS A 87 -1.52 0.26 -8.45
CA LYS A 87 -0.87 -0.96 -8.93
C LYS A 87 0.57 -1.04 -8.44
N VAL A 88 1.00 -2.24 -8.08
CA VAL A 88 2.43 -2.51 -7.82
C VAL A 88 3.16 -2.49 -9.16
N THR A 89 3.94 -1.44 -9.40
CA THR A 89 4.68 -1.22 -10.66
C THR A 89 6.12 -1.69 -10.58
N GLY A 90 6.65 -1.81 -9.36
CA GLY A 90 8.03 -2.19 -9.12
C GLY A 90 9.02 -1.08 -9.47
N PHE A 91 10.28 -1.25 -9.08
CA PHE A 91 11.29 -0.18 -9.14
C PHE A 91 11.78 0.19 -10.54
N ARG A 92 11.53 -0.65 -11.56
CA ARG A 92 12.03 -0.42 -12.93
C ARG A 92 11.13 0.48 -13.75
N LYS A 93 9.86 0.59 -13.37
CA LYS A 93 8.93 1.52 -13.99
C LYS A 93 9.18 2.87 -13.33
N SER A 94 9.98 3.72 -13.97
CA SER A 94 10.05 5.13 -13.60
C SER A 94 8.66 5.73 -13.77
N ALA A 95 8.31 6.67 -12.89
CA ALA A 95 7.11 7.48 -13.06
C ALA A 95 7.21 8.28 -14.36
#